data_AF-A0A4U8WEG1-F1
#
_entry.id   AF-A0A4U8WEG1-F1
#
_cell.length_a   1.000
_cell.length_b   1.000
_cell.length_c   1.000
_cell.angle_alpha   90.00
_cell.angle_beta   90.00
_cell.angle_gamma   90.00
#
_symmetry.space_group_name_H-M   'P 1'
#
loop_
_entity.id
_entity.type
_entity.pdbx_description
1 polymer ?
#
loop_
_entity_poly.entity_id
_entity_poly.type
_entity_poly.pdbx_seq_one_letter_code
_entity_poly.pdbx_strand_id
1 'polypeptide(L)'
;MKKLLLPILLASATGLISCQGKGKPSEPSSKEEKPNTNYKPAFEGQTRITPVKTSTPYNVEVLNTSLGKPWGIINLPDGRFLITEKSGYMNVVSADGKQVSKIEGFPKVDFKRTGWNA
;
A
#
# COMPACT_ATOMS: atom_id res chain seq x y z
N MET A 1 -42.86 45.00 -33.99
CA MET A 1 -43.50 44.73 -32.68
C MET A 1 -42.69 43.61 -32.02
N LYS A 2 -41.72 43.93 -31.15
CA LYS A 2 -41.73 43.60 -29.70
C LYS A 2 -42.26 42.16 -29.47
N LYS A 3 -41.49 41.16 -29.01
CA LYS A 3 -40.73 41.02 -27.74
C LYS A 3 -39.76 39.82 -27.92
N LEU A 4 -38.46 39.93 -27.65
CA LEU A 4 -37.80 39.71 -26.36
C LEU A 4 -38.11 38.34 -25.74
N LEU A 5 -37.18 37.38 -25.82
CA LEU A 5 -36.60 36.66 -24.67
C LEU A 5 -35.50 35.68 -25.12
N LEU A 6 -34.35 35.81 -24.46
CA LEU A 6 -33.07 35.15 -24.65
C LEU A 6 -32.94 34.04 -23.59
N PRO A 7 -32.52 32.80 -23.89
CA PRO A 7 -31.99 31.92 -22.85
C PRO A 7 -30.46 31.90 -22.94
N ILE A 8 -29.83 32.59 -22.00
CA ILE A 8 -28.42 32.39 -21.64
C ILE A 8 -28.37 31.02 -20.95
N LEU A 9 -27.95 29.98 -21.66
CA LEU A 9 -27.58 28.71 -21.02
C LEU A 9 -26.07 28.74 -20.75
N LEU A 10 -25.74 29.02 -19.50
CA LEU A 10 -24.42 29.01 -18.91
C LEU A 10 -23.85 27.59 -18.99
N ALA A 11 -23.00 27.30 -19.98
CA ALA A 11 -22.20 26.08 -20.00
C ALA A 11 -21.08 26.20 -18.95
N SER A 12 -21.40 25.84 -17.72
CA SER A 12 -20.43 25.61 -16.65
C SER A 12 -19.56 24.41 -17.05
N ALA A 13 -18.36 24.68 -17.54
CA ALA A 13 -17.33 23.68 -17.73
C ALA A 13 -16.70 23.36 -16.36
N THR A 14 -17.37 22.54 -15.56
CA THR A 14 -16.78 21.90 -14.38
C THR A 14 -15.82 20.80 -14.84
N GLY A 15 -14.63 21.22 -15.24
CA GLY A 15 -13.49 20.32 -15.42
C GLY A 15 -12.94 19.90 -14.05
N LEU A 16 -13.56 18.90 -13.42
CA LEU A 16 -12.92 18.16 -12.34
C LEU A 16 -11.85 17.26 -12.95
N ILE A 17 -10.67 17.83 -13.19
CA ILE A 17 -9.45 17.06 -13.38
C ILE A 17 -9.09 16.48 -12.02
N SER A 18 -9.69 15.33 -11.71
CA SER A 18 -9.25 14.49 -10.60
C SER A 18 -7.89 13.91 -10.98
N CYS A 19 -6.83 14.48 -10.40
CA CYS A 19 -5.53 13.85 -10.41
C CYS A 19 -5.64 12.50 -9.69
N GLN A 20 -5.77 11.42 -10.44
CA GLN A 20 -5.43 10.09 -9.96
C GLN A 20 -3.96 10.12 -9.56
N GLY A 21 -3.71 10.26 -8.26
CA GLY A 21 -2.38 10.14 -7.67
C GLY A 21 -1.88 8.73 -7.92
N LYS A 22 -1.15 8.54 -9.03
CA LYS A 22 -0.29 7.36 -9.19
C LYS A 22 0.66 7.38 -8.00
N GLY A 23 0.59 6.37 -7.15
CA GLY A 23 1.45 6.23 -5.98
C GLY A 23 2.90 6.37 -6.42
N LYS A 24 3.49 7.54 -6.19
CA LYS A 24 4.89 7.78 -6.50
C LYS A 24 5.68 6.86 -5.55
N PRO A 25 6.65 6.08 -6.06
CA PRO A 25 7.61 5.41 -5.20
C PRO A 25 8.20 6.44 -4.25
N SER A 26 8.17 6.16 -2.95
CA SER A 26 8.73 7.04 -1.93
C SER A 26 10.17 7.39 -2.29
N GLU A 27 10.51 8.68 -2.31
CA GLU A 27 11.89 9.11 -2.48
C GLU A 27 12.73 8.49 -1.36
N PRO A 28 13.94 8.01 -1.67
CA PRO A 28 14.73 7.32 -0.67
C PRO A 28 15.18 8.32 0.40
N SER A 29 14.52 8.23 1.56
CA SER A 29 14.53 9.13 2.72
C SER A 29 15.87 9.19 3.49
N SER A 30 16.90 8.44 3.06
CA SER A 30 18.05 8.16 3.92
C SER A 30 18.84 9.40 4.35
N LYS A 31 18.78 10.51 3.59
CA LYS A 31 19.49 11.75 3.93
C LYS A 31 18.72 12.73 4.81
N GLU A 32 17.38 12.67 4.85
CA GLU A 32 16.57 13.77 5.42
C GLU A 32 16.09 13.52 6.85
N GLU A 33 15.98 12.27 7.29
CA GLU A 33 15.50 11.97 8.65
C GLU A 33 16.56 12.22 9.73
N LYS A 34 16.15 12.63 10.93
CA LYS A 34 17.07 12.69 12.08
C LYS A 34 17.48 11.27 12.52
N PRO A 35 18.71 11.06 13.02
CA PRO A 35 19.09 9.78 13.63
C PRO A 35 18.13 9.39 14.76
N ASN A 36 17.81 8.10 14.87
CA ASN A 36 16.98 7.56 15.96
C ASN A 36 17.71 7.56 17.33
N THR A 37 19.01 7.88 17.33
CA THR A 37 19.87 7.94 18.52
C THR A 37 20.93 9.02 18.35
N ASN A 38 21.62 9.37 19.43
CA ASN A 38 22.75 10.32 19.44
C ASN A 38 24.12 9.63 19.36
N TYR A 39 24.16 8.32 19.09
CA TYR A 39 25.42 7.58 18.98
C TYR A 39 26.22 8.06 17.75
N LYS A 40 27.54 8.24 17.95
CA LYS A 40 28.45 8.56 16.85
C LYS A 40 28.70 7.31 15.99
N PRO A 41 28.74 7.43 14.66
CA PRO A 41 29.23 6.36 13.79
C PRO A 41 30.65 5.93 14.20
N ALA A 42 30.94 4.64 14.09
CA ALA A 42 32.26 4.08 14.35
C ALA A 42 33.29 4.44 13.25
N PHE A 43 32.83 4.74 12.03
CA PHE A 43 33.64 5.20 10.90
C PHE A 43 32.79 5.98 9.88
N GLU A 44 33.45 6.70 8.95
CA GLU A 44 32.79 7.50 7.92
C GLU A 44 31.94 6.62 6.96
N GLY A 45 30.71 7.05 6.68
CA GLY A 45 29.80 6.35 5.75
C GLY A 45 29.01 5.17 6.33
N GLN A 46 29.17 4.81 7.61
CA GLN A 46 28.41 3.73 8.26
C GLN A 46 26.88 3.99 8.27
N THR A 47 26.46 5.25 8.30
CA THR A 47 25.03 5.62 8.32
C THR A 47 24.68 6.47 7.10
N ARG A 48 23.43 6.33 6.62
CA ARG A 48 22.86 7.20 5.57
C ARG A 48 23.62 7.20 4.24
N ILE A 49 24.01 6.01 3.77
CA ILE A 49 24.57 5.85 2.44
C ILE A 49 23.62 6.40 1.36
N THR A 50 24.19 6.96 0.29
CA THR A 50 23.42 7.45 -0.85
C THR A 50 22.62 6.27 -1.44
N PRO A 51 21.29 6.41 -1.56
CA PRO A 51 20.45 5.33 -2.03
C PRO A 51 20.72 5.04 -3.51
N VAL A 52 20.82 3.76 -3.85
CA VAL A 52 20.94 3.32 -5.24
C VAL A 52 19.52 3.14 -5.80
N LYS A 53 19.19 3.87 -6.86
CA LYS A 53 17.94 3.68 -7.59
C LYS A 53 18.17 2.68 -8.73
N THR A 54 17.44 1.58 -8.74
CA THR A 54 17.41 0.64 -9.86
C THR A 54 16.49 1.18 -10.97
N SER A 55 16.87 0.99 -12.24
CA SER A 55 16.11 1.48 -13.40
C SER A 55 15.25 0.39 -14.08
N THR A 56 15.20 -0.82 -13.52
CA THR A 56 14.45 -1.92 -14.12
C THR A 56 12.95 -1.63 -14.07
N PRO A 57 12.25 -1.57 -15.22
CA PRO A 57 10.81 -1.38 -15.23
C PRO A 57 10.11 -2.60 -14.61
N TYR A 58 9.12 -2.37 -13.76
CA TYR A 58 8.26 -3.40 -13.20
C TYR A 58 6.79 -2.94 -13.27
N ASN A 59 5.88 -3.91 -13.39
CA ASN A 59 4.45 -3.66 -13.34
C ASN A 59 3.93 -4.00 -11.94
N VAL A 60 3.02 -3.17 -11.41
CA VAL A 60 2.33 -3.42 -10.14
C VAL A 60 0.85 -3.46 -10.41
N GLU A 61 0.23 -4.56 -10.01
CA GLU A 61 -1.21 -4.73 -10.02
C GLU A 61 -1.70 -4.99 -8.60
N VAL A 62 -2.74 -4.27 -8.20
CA VAL A 62 -3.35 -4.42 -6.89
C VAL A 62 -4.51 -5.40 -7.01
N LEU A 63 -4.31 -6.61 -6.50
CA LEU A 63 -5.31 -7.68 -6.55
C LEU A 63 -6.38 -7.52 -5.47
N ASN A 64 -6.00 -7.11 -4.26
CA ASN A 64 -6.94 -6.96 -3.13
C ASN A 64 -6.40 -5.95 -2.09
N THR A 65 -7.27 -5.04 -1.63
CA THR A 65 -6.96 -4.03 -0.60
C THR A 65 -7.73 -4.21 0.71
N SER A 66 -8.60 -5.22 0.78
CA SER A 66 -9.53 -5.47 1.88
C SER A 66 -9.06 -6.58 2.84
N LEU A 67 -7.87 -7.16 2.60
CA LEU A 67 -7.24 -8.08 3.54
C LEU A 67 -6.88 -7.37 4.86
N GLY A 68 -6.80 -8.12 5.97
CA GLY A 68 -6.64 -7.53 7.29
C GLY A 68 -5.22 -7.07 7.59
N LYS A 69 -4.40 -8.01 8.05
CA LYS A 69 -2.96 -7.90 8.31
C LYS A 69 -2.24 -9.07 7.64
N PRO A 70 -2.21 -9.12 6.29
CA PRO A 70 -1.52 -10.19 5.58
C PRO A 70 -0.04 -10.22 5.98
N TRP A 71 0.50 -11.42 6.18
CA TRP A 71 1.85 -11.65 6.73
C TRP A 71 2.74 -12.45 5.77
N GLY A 72 2.21 -13.53 5.19
CA GLY A 72 2.91 -14.35 4.20
C GLY A 72 1.96 -14.83 3.11
N ILE A 73 2.51 -15.20 1.95
CA ILE A 73 1.75 -15.64 0.78
C ILE A 73 2.47 -16.80 0.08
N ILE A 74 1.70 -17.74 -0.45
CA ILE A 74 2.18 -18.78 -1.37
C ILE A 74 1.15 -19.02 -2.48
N ASN A 75 1.63 -19.34 -3.67
CA ASN A 75 0.79 -19.78 -4.80
C ASN A 75 0.37 -21.24 -4.61
N LEU A 76 -0.91 -21.52 -4.81
CA LEU A 76 -1.44 -22.88 -4.88
C LEU A 76 -1.33 -23.42 -6.31
N PRO A 77 -1.31 -24.75 -6.51
CA PRO A 77 -1.21 -25.36 -7.85
C PRO A 77 -2.35 -24.99 -8.81
N ASP A 78 -3.51 -24.58 -8.26
CA ASP A 78 -4.68 -24.15 -9.03
C ASP A 78 -4.69 -22.64 -9.36
N GLY A 79 -3.59 -21.94 -9.05
CA GLY A 79 -3.42 -20.50 -9.33
C GLY A 79 -3.99 -19.57 -8.27
N ARG A 80 -4.63 -20.09 -7.22
CA ARG A 80 -5.05 -19.28 -6.07
C ARG A 80 -3.87 -18.92 -5.17
N PHE A 81 -4.11 -18.02 -4.23
CA PHE A 81 -3.15 -17.65 -3.20
C PHE A 81 -3.60 -18.14 -1.84
N LEU A 82 -2.68 -18.71 -1.08
CA LEU A 82 -2.87 -18.96 0.35
C LEU A 82 -2.10 -17.88 1.12
N ILE A 83 -2.83 -17.05 1.86
CA ILE A 83 -2.30 -15.88 2.56
C ILE A 83 -2.49 -16.09 4.07
N THR A 84 -1.42 -15.96 4.84
CA THR A 84 -1.49 -15.97 6.31
C THR A 84 -1.82 -14.58 6.83
N GLU A 85 -2.70 -14.52 7.83
CA GLU A 85 -3.11 -13.28 8.48
C GLU A 85 -2.50 -13.24 9.88
N LYS A 86 -1.85 -12.12 10.22
CA LYS A 86 -1.13 -11.99 11.49
C LYS A 86 -2.01 -12.32 12.70
N SER A 87 -3.31 -12.07 12.62
CA SER A 87 -4.27 -12.29 13.69
C SER A 87 -4.67 -13.76 13.94
N GLY A 88 -4.07 -14.71 13.22
CA GLY A 88 -4.21 -16.14 13.52
C GLY A 88 -5.25 -16.88 12.67
N TYR A 89 -5.40 -16.47 11.41
CA TYR A 89 -6.18 -17.23 10.43
C TYR A 89 -5.49 -17.19 9.06
N MET A 90 -6.05 -17.89 8.08
CA MET A 90 -5.54 -17.88 6.72
C MET A 90 -6.68 -17.55 5.75
N ASN A 91 -6.33 -17.00 4.59
CA ASN A 91 -7.25 -16.70 3.52
C ASN A 91 -6.81 -17.46 2.26
N VAL A 92 -7.74 -18.14 1.60
CA VAL A 92 -7.57 -18.56 0.21
C VAL A 92 -8.17 -17.48 -0.67
N VAL A 93 -7.35 -16.92 -1.56
CA VAL A 93 -7.73 -15.80 -2.43
C VAL A 93 -7.68 -16.25 -3.88
N SER A 94 -8.68 -15.89 -4.69
CA SER A 94 -8.67 -16.18 -6.14
C SER A 94 -7.49 -15.52 -6.85
N ALA A 95 -7.13 -16.03 -8.03
CA ALA A 95 -6.06 -15.48 -8.84
C ALA A 95 -6.26 -13.99 -9.19
N ASP A 96 -7.51 -13.55 -9.34
CA ASP A 96 -7.89 -12.16 -9.60
C ASP A 96 -8.06 -11.31 -8.33
N GLY A 97 -7.80 -11.89 -7.14
CA GLY A 97 -7.87 -11.20 -5.86
C GLY A 97 -9.28 -10.99 -5.30
N LYS A 98 -10.35 -11.27 -6.05
CA LYS A 98 -11.71 -10.83 -5.66
C LYS A 98 -12.39 -11.74 -4.65
N GLN A 99 -12.22 -13.05 -4.78
CA GLN A 99 -12.84 -14.03 -3.89
C GLN A 99 -11.89 -14.34 -2.75
N VAL A 100 -12.39 -14.28 -1.52
CA VAL A 100 -11.63 -14.57 -0.30
C VAL A 100 -12.40 -15.58 0.52
N SER A 101 -11.78 -16.71 0.83
CA SER A 101 -12.32 -17.75 1.72
C SER A 101 -11.45 -17.85 2.96
N LYS A 102 -12.04 -17.58 4.12
CA LYS A 102 -11.34 -17.62 5.41
C LYS A 102 -11.23 -19.06 5.91
N ILE A 103 -10.03 -19.45 6.30
CA ILE A 103 -9.73 -20.71 6.99
C ILE A 103 -9.46 -20.36 8.46
N GLU A 104 -10.21 -21.00 9.35
CA GLU A 104 -10.11 -20.85 10.80
C GLU A 104 -9.71 -22.19 11.46
N GLY A 105 -9.75 -22.27 12.79
CA GLY A 105 -9.40 -23.49 13.54
C GLY A 105 -7.94 -23.57 14.01
N PHE A 106 -7.17 -22.50 13.80
CA PHE A 106 -5.82 -22.39 14.35
C PHE A 106 -5.86 -22.08 15.86
N PRO A 107 -4.79 -22.44 16.60
CA PRO A 107 -4.63 -21.98 17.98
C PRO A 107 -4.68 -20.45 18.09
N LYS A 108 -5.09 -19.95 19.25
CA LYS A 108 -5.11 -18.51 19.52
C LYS A 108 -3.72 -17.91 19.37
N VAL A 109 -3.58 -16.91 18.50
CA VAL A 109 -2.34 -16.16 18.27
C VAL A 109 -2.39 -14.84 19.04
N ASP A 110 -1.33 -14.53 19.80
CA ASP A 110 -1.09 -13.16 20.27
C ASP A 110 -0.32 -12.38 19.21
N PHE A 111 -1.02 -11.50 18.50
CA PHE A 111 -0.48 -10.72 17.39
C PHE A 111 -0.30 -9.23 17.72
N LYS A 112 -0.67 -8.84 18.95
CA LYS A 112 -0.48 -7.49 19.44
C LYS A 112 1.03 -7.24 19.56
N ARG A 113 1.44 -6.00 19.32
CA ARG A 113 2.81 -5.60 19.66
C ARG A 113 2.88 -5.49 21.18
N THR A 114 3.28 -6.55 21.85
CA THR A 114 3.64 -6.51 23.27
C THR A 114 4.96 -5.76 23.39
N GLY A 115 4.86 -4.44 23.53
CA GLY A 115 5.96 -3.62 24.01
C GLY A 115 6.04 -3.82 25.52
N TRP A 116 7.12 -4.42 26.00
CA TRP A 116 7.62 -4.09 27.32
C TRP A 116 7.75 -2.56 27.37
N ASN A 117 6.87 -1.90 28.13
CA ASN A 117 7.09 -0.54 28.58
C ASN A 117 7.98 -0.65 29.82
N ALA A 118 9.31 -0.67 29.62
CA ALA A 118 10.28 -0.47 30.69
C ALA A 118 10.94 0.89 30.47
#